data_AF-A0A2E9WP83-F1
#
_entry.id   AF-A0A2E9WP83-F1
#
_cell.length_a   1.000
_cell.length_b   1.000
_cell.length_c   1.000
_cell.angle_alpha   90.00
_cell.angle_beta   90.00
_cell.angle_gamma   90.00
#
_symmetry.space_group_name_H-M   'P 1'
#
loop_
_entity.id
_entity.type
_entity.pdbx_description
1 polymer ?
#
loop_
_entity_poly.entity_id
_entity_poly.type
_entity_poly.pdbx_seq_one_letter_code
_entity_poly.pdbx_strand_id
1 'polypeptide(L)'
;ASDPQERFLAAVILARTHCTENLDLTVTVLVTHLKDNDWKGDATIAGRALHELGEEALPHLRRLRGIADGQGRRLVRLAIEEIEEPSANASEAYERAQKIAPSAEGKPLAVWRFAPDSLDGLVRR
;
A
#
# COMPACT_ATOMS: atom_id res chain seq x y z
N ALA A 1 -0.35 20.43 -16.68
CA ALA A 1 -0.91 19.30 -15.92
C ALA A 1 0.24 18.65 -15.16
N SER A 2 0.16 18.55 -13.84
CA SER A 2 1.24 17.98 -13.00
C SER A 2 1.43 16.50 -13.31
N ASP A 3 2.68 16.04 -13.26
CA ASP A 3 3.12 14.70 -13.63
C ASP A 3 2.45 13.63 -12.74
N PRO A 4 1.94 12.50 -13.29
CA PRO A 4 1.46 11.37 -12.50
C PRO A 4 2.41 10.94 -11.36
N GLN A 5 3.73 10.99 -11.57
CA GLN A 5 4.73 10.65 -10.55
C GLN A 5 4.80 11.69 -9.42
N GLU A 6 4.69 12.99 -9.73
CA GLU A 6 4.62 14.05 -8.72
C GLU A 6 3.38 13.90 -7.84
N ARG A 7 2.23 13.55 -8.44
CA ARG A 7 1.00 13.31 -7.69
C ARG A 7 1.11 12.09 -6.79
N PHE A 8 1.76 11.03 -7.28
CA PHE A 8 2.03 9.85 -6.48
C PHE A 8 2.90 10.16 -5.26
N LEU A 9 4.03 10.84 -5.48
CA LEU A 9 4.91 11.27 -4.39
C LEU A 9 4.20 12.19 -3.39
N ALA A 10 3.39 13.13 -3.88
CA ALA A 10 2.57 13.99 -3.02
C ALA A 10 1.59 13.16 -2.17
N ALA A 11 0.89 12.19 -2.76
CA ALA A 11 -0.02 11.31 -2.03
C ALA A 11 0.70 10.46 -0.96
N VAL A 12 1.91 9.98 -1.27
CA VAL A 12 2.75 9.24 -0.30
C VAL A 12 3.17 10.14 0.86
N ILE A 13 3.54 11.39 0.60
CA ILE A 13 3.90 12.35 1.64
C ILE A 13 2.68 12.65 2.53
N LEU A 14 1.52 12.94 1.93
CA LEU A 14 0.28 13.22 2.66
C LEU A 14 -0.15 12.05 3.55
N ALA A 15 -0.01 10.82 3.05
CA ALA A 15 -0.28 9.62 3.83
C ALA A 15 0.65 9.48 5.06
N ARG A 16 1.96 9.69 4.85
CA ARG A 16 2.97 9.62 5.91
C ARG A 16 2.86 10.71 6.96
N THR A 17 2.34 11.87 6.59
CA THR A 17 2.11 12.98 7.50
C THR A 17 0.70 12.96 8.11
N HIS A 18 -0.09 11.92 7.85
CA HIS A 18 -1.48 11.78 8.32
C HIS A 18 -2.35 13.00 7.97
N CYS A 19 -2.13 13.58 6.78
CA CYS A 19 -2.91 14.73 6.32
C CYS A 19 -4.24 14.27 5.73
N THR A 20 -5.34 14.55 6.42
CA THR A 20 -6.69 14.08 6.08
C THR A 20 -7.47 15.03 5.18
N GLU A 21 -7.02 16.26 4.99
CA GLU A 21 -7.73 17.31 4.23
C GLU A 21 -7.99 16.94 2.75
N ASN A 22 -7.30 15.93 2.21
CA ASN A 22 -7.51 15.40 0.86
C ASN A 22 -7.55 13.86 0.82
N LEU A 23 -7.99 13.22 1.90
CA LEU A 23 -7.91 11.76 2.06
C LEU A 23 -8.49 10.96 0.89
N ASP A 24 -9.65 11.37 0.36
CA ASP A 24 -10.28 10.70 -0.78
C ASP A 24 -9.40 10.70 -2.04
N LEU A 25 -8.81 11.85 -2.36
CA LEU A 25 -7.90 12.00 -3.49
C LEU A 25 -6.59 11.26 -3.25
N THR A 26 -6.03 11.35 -2.04
CA THR A 26 -4.82 10.63 -1.63
C THR A 26 -5.01 9.13 -1.83
N VAL A 27 -6.07 8.55 -1.26
CA VAL A 27 -6.37 7.12 -1.40
C VAL A 27 -6.58 6.74 -2.87
N THR A 28 -7.29 7.57 -3.64
CA THR A 28 -7.52 7.31 -5.08
C THR A 28 -6.22 7.25 -5.89
N VAL A 29 -5.30 8.18 -5.65
CA VAL A 29 -3.99 8.20 -6.31
C VAL A 29 -3.17 6.97 -5.93
N LEU A 30 -3.13 6.62 -4.64
CA LEU A 30 -2.39 5.46 -4.16
C LEU A 30 -2.95 4.15 -4.73
N VAL A 31 -4.29 3.97 -4.75
CA VAL A 31 -4.94 2.79 -5.33
C VAL A 31 -4.65 2.66 -6.83
N THR A 32 -4.54 3.78 -7.55
CA THR A 32 -4.16 3.76 -8.98
C THR A 32 -2.76 3.18 -9.20
N HIS A 33 -1.84 3.38 -8.25
CA HIS A 33 -0.47 2.87 -8.28
C HIS A 33 -0.32 1.46 -7.69
N LEU A 34 -1.42 0.84 -7.21
CA LEU A 34 -1.46 -0.59 -6.90
C LEU A 34 -1.65 -1.47 -8.14
N LYS A 35 -2.07 -0.87 -9.26
CA LYS A 35 -2.28 -1.57 -10.53
C LYS A 35 -0.98 -2.15 -11.06
N ASP A 36 -1.12 -3.16 -11.92
CA ASP A 36 0.01 -3.67 -12.70
C ASP A 36 0.31 -2.68 -13.83
N ASN A 37 1.12 -1.66 -13.53
CA ASN A 37 1.41 -0.52 -14.40
C ASN A 37 2.87 -0.50 -14.91
N ASP A 38 3.55 -1.66 -14.91
CA ASP A 38 4.97 -1.85 -15.27
C ASP A 38 5.99 -1.05 -14.42
N TRP A 39 5.54 -0.33 -13.39
CA TRP A 39 6.40 0.49 -12.54
C TRP A 39 6.84 -0.30 -11.29
N LYS A 40 8.10 -0.78 -11.33
CA LYS A 40 8.68 -1.58 -10.25
C LYS A 40 8.72 -0.79 -8.94
N GLY A 41 7.97 -1.26 -7.94
CA GLY A 41 8.04 -0.77 -6.55
C GLY A 41 6.93 0.21 -6.16
N ASP A 42 6.16 0.74 -7.11
CA ASP A 42 5.08 1.69 -6.82
C ASP A 42 3.95 1.05 -6.02
N ALA A 43 3.56 -0.18 -6.39
CA ALA A 43 2.57 -0.93 -5.64
C ALA A 43 2.99 -1.16 -4.17
N THR A 44 4.29 -1.33 -3.91
CA THR A 44 4.84 -1.48 -2.56
C THR A 44 4.73 -0.17 -1.77
N ILE A 45 5.14 0.94 -2.38
CA ILE A 45 5.12 2.26 -1.76
C ILE A 45 3.66 2.69 -1.50
N ALA A 46 2.78 2.46 -2.48
CA ALA A 46 1.36 2.74 -2.38
C ALA A 46 0.68 1.90 -1.30
N GLY A 47 0.93 0.59 -1.24
CA GLY A 47 0.38 -0.30 -0.22
C GLY A 47 0.77 0.12 1.19
N ARG A 48 2.05 0.47 1.38
CA ARG A 48 2.56 1.01 2.65
C ARG A 48 1.88 2.33 3.04
N ALA A 49 1.77 3.27 2.11
CA ALA A 49 1.12 4.55 2.37
C ALA A 49 -0.37 4.38 2.74
N LEU A 50 -1.08 3.44 2.10
CA LEU A 50 -2.47 3.14 2.43
C LEU A 50 -2.64 2.55 3.83
N HIS A 51 -1.69 1.73 4.28
CA HIS A 51 -1.69 1.21 5.65
C HIS A 51 -1.34 2.28 6.68
N GLU A 52 -0.40 3.18 6.38
CA GLU A 52 -0.05 4.31 7.25
C GLU A 52 -1.25 5.25 7.48
N LEU A 53 -2.19 5.36 6.53
CA LEU A 53 -3.45 6.08 6.72
C LEU A 53 -4.42 5.40 7.72
N GLY A 54 -4.24 4.11 8.01
CA GLY A 54 -5.03 3.39 9.02
C GLY A 54 -6.54 3.39 8.76
N GLU A 55 -7.32 3.40 9.86
CA GLU A 55 -8.79 3.26 9.82
C GLU A 55 -9.48 4.31 8.96
N GLU A 56 -8.91 5.51 8.86
CA GLU A 56 -9.46 6.61 8.06
C GLU A 56 -9.56 6.24 6.57
N ALA A 57 -8.65 5.41 6.06
CA ALA A 57 -8.67 4.97 4.68
C ALA A 57 -9.76 3.92 4.40
N LEU A 58 -10.30 3.22 5.41
CA LEU A 58 -11.20 2.07 5.20
C LEU A 58 -12.46 2.40 4.39
N PRO A 59 -13.21 3.50 4.63
CA PRO A 59 -14.37 3.84 3.83
C PRO A 59 -14.02 4.09 2.36
N HIS A 60 -12.82 4.61 2.09
CA HIS A 60 -12.32 4.89 0.74
C HIS A 60 -11.87 3.60 0.05
N LEU A 61 -11.06 2.78 0.72
CA LEU A 61 -10.58 1.48 0.23
C LEU A 61 -11.74 0.53 -0.12
N ARG A 62 -12.77 0.47 0.74
CA ARG A 62 -13.97 -0.36 0.49
C ARG A 62 -14.73 0.10 -0.76
N ARG A 63 -14.83 1.41 -1.01
CA ARG A 63 -15.44 1.97 -2.24
C ARG A 63 -14.61 1.66 -3.49
N LEU A 64 -13.29 1.73 -3.37
CA LEU A 64 -12.37 1.54 -4.51
C LEU A 64 -12.04 0.07 -4.82
N ARG A 65 -12.47 -0.88 -3.98
CA ARG A 65 -12.24 -2.33 -4.15
C ARG A 65 -12.66 -2.86 -5.53
N GLY A 66 -13.64 -2.23 -6.19
CA GLY A 66 -14.11 -2.62 -7.52
C GLY A 66 -13.34 -2.00 -8.71
N ILE A 67 -12.54 -0.95 -8.48
CA ILE A 67 -11.91 -0.13 -9.54
C ILE A 67 -10.52 -0.64 -9.93
N ALA A 68 -9.90 -1.44 -9.07
CA ALA A 68 -8.58 -1.99 -9.31
C ALA A 68 -8.59 -3.21 -10.25
N ASP A 69 -7.49 -3.43 -10.96
CA ASP A 69 -7.26 -4.64 -11.75
C ASP A 69 -7.05 -5.88 -10.85
N GLY A 70 -6.74 -7.04 -11.43
CA GLY A 70 -6.54 -8.27 -10.66
C GLY A 70 -5.50 -8.14 -9.55
N GLN A 71 -4.40 -7.44 -9.79
CA GLN A 71 -3.35 -7.18 -8.81
C GLN A 71 -3.83 -6.19 -7.76
N GLY A 72 -4.29 -5.02 -8.19
CA GLY A 72 -4.70 -3.96 -7.28
C GLY A 72 -5.87 -4.37 -6.40
N ARG A 73 -6.79 -5.24 -6.85
CA ARG A 73 -7.85 -5.79 -5.98
C ARG A 73 -7.29 -6.61 -4.82
N ARG A 74 -6.27 -7.42 -5.08
CA ARG A 74 -5.60 -8.23 -4.04
C ARG A 74 -4.85 -7.34 -3.06
N LEU A 75 -4.18 -6.30 -3.54
CA LEU A 75 -3.45 -5.36 -2.69
C LEU A 75 -4.36 -4.43 -1.88
N VAL A 76 -5.47 -3.95 -2.45
CA VAL A 76 -6.51 -3.22 -1.69
C VAL A 76 -7.11 -4.11 -0.61
N ARG A 77 -7.41 -5.37 -0.92
CA ARG A 77 -7.89 -6.33 0.07
C ARG A 77 -6.87 -6.54 1.20
N LEU A 78 -5.60 -6.73 0.85
CA LEU A 78 -4.53 -6.90 1.82
C LEU A 78 -4.39 -5.67 2.73
N ALA A 79 -4.47 -4.46 2.18
CA ALA A 79 -4.44 -3.23 2.98
C ALA A 79 -5.63 -3.12 3.94
N ILE A 80 -6.85 -3.47 3.50
CA ILE A 80 -8.04 -3.48 4.37
C ILE A 80 -7.84 -4.49 5.50
N GLU A 81 -7.45 -5.73 5.19
CA GLU A 81 -7.27 -6.78 6.20
C GLU A 81 -6.16 -6.44 7.19
N GLU A 82 -5.07 -5.80 6.75
CA GLU A 82 -3.98 -5.38 7.66
C GLU A 82 -4.38 -4.20 8.57
N ILE A 83 -5.25 -3.30 8.10
CA ILE A 83 -5.79 -2.22 8.93
C ILE A 83 -6.80 -2.77 9.95
N GLU A 84 -7.67 -3.70 9.54
CA GLU A 84 -8.71 -4.28 10.40
C GLU A 84 -8.15 -5.31 11.40
N GLU A 85 -7.16 -6.10 10.97
CA GLU A 85 -6.49 -7.14 11.75
C GLU A 85 -4.96 -7.04 11.57
N PRO A 86 -4.32 -6.08 12.26
CA PRO A 86 -2.88 -5.88 12.14
C PRO A 86 -2.10 -7.16 12.46
N SER A 87 -1.17 -7.53 11.58
CA SER A 87 -0.25 -8.64 11.84
C SER A 87 0.57 -8.36 13.09
N ALA A 88 0.78 -9.37 13.93
CA ALA A 88 1.64 -9.23 15.10
C ALA A 88 3.12 -9.02 14.74
N ASN A 89 3.54 -9.49 13.56
CA ASN A 89 4.92 -9.40 13.09
C ASN A 89 5.01 -9.54 11.56
N ALA A 90 6.23 -9.33 11.02
CA ALA A 90 6.50 -9.41 9.59
C ALA A 90 6.28 -10.80 8.98
N SER A 91 6.42 -11.89 9.74
CA SER A 91 6.17 -13.25 9.23
C SER A 91 4.69 -13.47 8.97
N GLU A 92 3.84 -13.03 9.90
CA GLU A 92 2.38 -13.12 9.74
C GLU A 92 1.89 -12.25 8.57
N ALA A 93 2.41 -11.02 8.45
CA ALA A 93 2.13 -10.16 7.31
C ALA A 93 2.56 -10.80 5.98
N TYR A 94 3.70 -11.51 5.99
CA TYR A 94 4.19 -12.25 4.83
C TYR A 94 3.28 -13.40 4.44
N GLU A 95 2.86 -14.22 5.40
CA GLU A 95 1.94 -15.33 5.16
C GLU A 95 0.57 -14.85 4.66
N ARG A 96 0.05 -13.75 5.24
CA ARG A 96 -1.20 -13.12 4.78
C ARG A 96 -1.06 -12.62 3.34
N ALA A 97 0.03 -11.90 3.05
CA ALA A 97 0.31 -11.42 1.70
C ALA A 97 0.42 -12.57 0.68
N GLN A 98 1.04 -13.69 1.04
CA GLN A 98 1.11 -14.89 0.20
C GLN A 98 -0.27 -15.47 -0.12
N LYS A 99 -1.16 -15.53 0.87
CA LYS A 99 -2.53 -16.08 0.70
C LYS A 99 -3.40 -15.17 -0.16
N ILE A 100 -3.29 -13.85 0.00
CA ILE A 100 -4.19 -12.87 -0.62
C ILE A 100 -3.68 -12.40 -1.98
N ALA A 101 -2.38 -12.18 -2.10
CA ALA A 101 -1.73 -11.57 -3.26
C ALA A 101 -0.53 -12.40 -3.74
N PRO A 102 -0.73 -13.68 -4.14
CA PRO A 102 0.35 -14.49 -4.69
C PRO A 102 0.85 -13.85 -5.99
N SER A 103 2.17 -13.77 -6.15
CA SER A 103 2.80 -13.40 -7.42
C SER A 103 3.08 -14.64 -8.26
N ALA A 104 3.03 -14.48 -9.58
CA ALA A 104 3.46 -15.49 -10.54
C ALA A 104 4.94 -15.90 -10.35
N GLU A 105 5.76 -15.03 -9.76
CA GLU A 105 7.18 -15.31 -9.47
C GLU A 105 7.40 -16.03 -8.12
N GLY A 106 6.33 -16.43 -7.41
CA GLY A 106 6.43 -17.08 -6.10
C GLY A 106 6.90 -16.17 -4.95
N LYS A 107 7.28 -14.91 -5.25
CA LYS A 107 7.57 -13.87 -4.26
C LYS A 107 6.34 -13.00 -4.09
N PRO A 108 5.75 -12.85 -2.91
CA PRO A 108 4.52 -12.08 -2.78
C PRO A 108 4.82 -10.65 -3.23
N LEU A 109 3.84 -9.99 -3.86
CA LEU A 109 3.94 -8.59 -4.29
C LEU A 109 4.46 -7.77 -3.11
N ALA A 110 5.77 -7.47 -3.16
CA ALA A 110 6.64 -6.99 -2.10
C ALA A 110 5.99 -6.94 -0.71
N VAL A 111 6.16 -8.01 0.06
CA VAL A 111 5.70 -8.02 1.45
C VAL A 111 6.37 -6.89 2.22
N TRP A 112 5.57 -5.89 2.55
CA TRP A 112 5.39 -5.31 3.88
C TRP A 112 6.64 -5.45 4.76
N ARG A 113 7.68 -4.68 4.42
CA ARG A 113 8.84 -4.50 5.30
C ARG A 113 8.45 -3.50 6.40
N PHE A 114 7.57 -3.92 7.30
CA PHE A 114 7.21 -3.22 8.54
C PHE A 114 7.78 -3.95 9.77
N ALA A 115 8.94 -4.62 9.64
CA ALA A 115 9.73 -4.85 10.84
C ALA A 115 10.34 -3.48 11.24
N PRO A 116 10.09 -2.95 12.44
CA PRO A 116 10.73 -1.73 12.93
C PRO A 116 12.26 -1.80 12.80
N ASP A 117 12.83 -3.01 12.88
CA ASP A 117 14.25 -3.32 12.76
C ASP A 117 14.84 -3.09 11.36
N SER A 118 14.01 -2.81 10.34
CA SER A 118 14.48 -2.67 8.95
C SER A 118 14.94 -1.26 8.57
N LEU A 119 14.67 -0.25 9.41
CA LEU A 119 15.12 1.13 9.18
C LEU A 119 16.55 1.41 9.67
N ASP A 120 17.06 0.63 10.63
CA ASP A 120 18.43 0.77 11.12
C ASP A 120 19.49 0.48 10.05
N GLY A 121 19.13 -0.27 9.01
CA GLY A 121 20.01 -0.60 7.89
C GLY A 121 20.11 0.46 6.79
N LEU A 122 19.23 1.47 6.77
CA LEU A 122 19.19 2.46 5.68
C LEU A 122 19.69 3.86 6.10
N VAL A 123 19.90 4.10 7.40
CA VAL A 123 20.37 5.38 7.94
C VAL A 123 21.88 5.37 8.28
N ARG A 124 22.57 4.23 8.08
CA ARG A 124 24.04 4.15 8.19
C ARG A 124 24.68 3.88 6.83
N ARG A 125 24.88 4.95 6.04
CA ARG A 125 26.01 5.09 5.12
C ARG A 125 26.43 6.55 5.05
#